data_AF-A0A835SMZ0-F1
#
_entry.id   AF-A0A835SMZ0-F1
#
_cell.length_a   1.000
_cell.length_b   1.000
_cell.length_c   1.000
_cell.angle_alpha   90.00
_cell.angle_beta   90.00
_cell.angle_gamma   90.00
#
_symmetry.space_group_name_H-M   'P 1'
#
loop_
_entity.id
_entity.type
_entity.pdbx_description
1 polymer ?
#
loop_
_entity_poly.entity_id
_entity_poly.type
_entity_poly.pdbx_seq_one_letter_code
_entity_poly.pdbx_strand_id
1 'polypeptide(L)'
;MTVEGPFSEGPQEHILGPEPTSEQPDASAQPAVKEAPPTPSTGSDSEKKPHPIKRFALSAWDIICEHWFILALGFAIGFAKAVPDFGRNGGWIAAQWSIKYGAVIIIFFLSGCSLKTKALVTAATRLHLHLFIQCICLVLTPAIGYGISRGLARTSMNEDLVNGLVVAMTMPTTISTNVVFTKQSGGNEAAALINAVVGNIIGIFVSPGWLYLYLKRSGQASYSDVIVQMVITIIAPLIAGQLVQYFVPDYVKKAQEYINFGKVGNVMIVLLVWNTFCNTFHKNIQLGAGSWVPMLFLEIGLFLFFVVLCLALATFVPAKRLFNMDKPDAVAVVMCGSTKTLALGMPLISVLFGKSANAGILSLPLLIYHATQCLLGSIMIKHLKAWVNGPRPGAWPASCWHPPPASEAAAVAAAGGPAVPEGATAVTVKPPPPAASTDAASTDDGESSGATPLVQGQGQGHATNGAGGNGVGTGGTDEEHGPGAVAR
;
A
#
# COMPACT_ATOMS: atom_id res chain seq x y z
N MET A 1 -38.31 -52.82 -2.39
CA MET A 1 -39.28 -53.53 -1.53
C MET A 1 -40.55 -52.69 -1.49
N THR A 2 -41.69 -53.32 -1.20
CA THR A 2 -43.02 -52.71 -0.98
C THR A 2 -43.03 -51.82 0.30
N VAL A 3 -44.03 -51.00 0.65
CA VAL A 3 -45.49 -51.22 0.74
C VAL A 3 -46.30 -49.89 0.69
N GLU A 4 -47.34 -49.86 -0.17
CA GLU A 4 -48.71 -49.24 -0.11
C GLU A 4 -48.99 -47.75 0.29
N GLY A 5 -50.18 -47.26 -0.10
CA GLY A 5 -50.80 -45.94 0.19
C GLY A 5 -52.05 -46.09 1.09
N PRO A 6 -53.28 -45.62 0.73
CA PRO A 6 -53.74 -44.71 -0.35
C PRO A 6 -54.90 -43.72 0.06
N PHE A 7 -55.59 -43.08 -0.92
CA PHE A 7 -56.88 -42.30 -0.85
C PHE A 7 -56.88 -40.89 -0.19
N SER A 8 -57.78 -39.94 -0.49
CA SER A 8 -58.97 -39.91 -1.38
C SER A 8 -59.25 -38.56 -2.09
N GLU A 9 -60.41 -38.46 -2.77
CA GLU A 9 -60.86 -37.50 -3.81
C GLU A 9 -61.38 -36.09 -3.34
N GLY A 10 -61.81 -35.24 -4.29
CA GLY A 10 -62.30 -33.84 -4.12
C GLY A 10 -63.82 -33.69 -3.84
N PRO A 11 -64.59 -32.71 -4.43
CA PRO A 11 -64.32 -31.82 -5.58
C PRO A 11 -64.65 -30.30 -5.33
N GLN A 12 -65.26 -29.60 -6.32
CA GLN A 12 -65.33 -28.13 -6.50
C GLN A 12 -66.70 -27.48 -6.19
N GLU A 13 -66.73 -26.16 -5.92
CA GLU A 13 -67.61 -25.08 -6.48
C GLU A 13 -67.28 -23.75 -5.72
N HIS A 14 -67.14 -22.50 -6.24
CA HIS A 14 -67.59 -21.68 -7.39
C HIS A 14 -68.75 -20.68 -7.04
N ILE A 15 -68.81 -19.52 -7.73
CA ILE A 15 -69.93 -18.51 -7.84
C ILE A 15 -69.86 -17.17 -7.03
N LEU A 16 -69.55 -16.08 -7.78
CA LEU A 16 -70.06 -14.66 -7.79
C LEU A 16 -69.97 -13.68 -6.58
N GLY A 17 -69.87 -12.38 -6.92
CA GLY A 17 -70.02 -11.17 -6.04
C GLY A 17 -71.44 -10.55 -6.11
N PRO A 18 -71.69 -9.22 -5.90
CA PRO A 18 -70.80 -8.07 -6.20
C PRO A 18 -70.78 -6.88 -5.16
N GLU A 19 -70.14 -5.77 -5.54
CA GLU A 19 -70.22 -4.39 -4.98
C GLU A 19 -71.42 -3.59 -5.56
N PRO A 20 -71.68 -2.29 -5.19
CA PRO A 20 -71.48 -1.54 -3.93
C PRO A 20 -72.79 -0.77 -3.53
N THR A 21 -72.73 0.27 -2.66
CA THR A 21 -73.36 1.64 -2.80
C THR A 21 -73.42 2.43 -1.45
N SER A 22 -73.44 3.77 -1.54
CA SER A 22 -73.53 4.85 -0.52
C SER A 22 -74.25 4.56 0.82
N GLU A 23 -73.90 5.19 1.95
CA GLU A 23 -74.22 6.60 2.30
C GLU A 23 -73.32 7.22 3.41
N GLN A 24 -73.44 8.53 3.66
CA GLN A 24 -72.75 9.31 4.70
C GLN A 24 -73.77 10.18 5.46
N PRO A 25 -73.69 10.26 6.81
CA PRO A 25 -73.48 11.59 7.40
C PRO A 25 -72.59 11.58 8.67
N ASP A 26 -72.03 12.75 9.01
CA ASP A 26 -71.37 13.01 10.30
C ASP A 26 -72.39 13.08 11.46
N ALA A 27 -72.00 12.58 12.65
CA ALA A 27 -71.71 13.44 13.82
C ALA A 27 -71.65 12.68 15.17
N SER A 28 -70.69 13.10 16.02
CA SER A 28 -70.64 12.90 17.48
C SER A 28 -70.27 11.50 18.05
N ALA A 29 -69.93 11.50 19.35
CA ALA A 29 -69.51 10.37 20.21
C ALA A 29 -68.17 9.66 19.88
N GLN A 30 -67.15 9.93 20.70
CA GLN A 30 -65.92 9.11 20.79
C GLN A 30 -66.18 7.85 21.64
N PRO A 31 -65.84 6.63 21.18
CA PRO A 31 -65.78 5.44 22.03
C PRO A 31 -64.42 5.29 22.72
N ALA A 32 -64.41 4.88 24.00
CA ALA A 32 -63.18 4.62 24.73
C ALA A 32 -62.49 3.31 24.27
N VAL A 33 -61.17 3.34 24.11
CA VAL A 33 -60.35 2.14 23.81
C VAL A 33 -59.96 1.46 25.13
N LYS A 34 -60.04 0.13 25.17
CA LYS A 34 -59.70 -0.69 26.34
C LYS A 34 -58.25 -0.51 26.77
N GLU A 35 -58.02 -0.53 28.09
CA GLU A 35 -56.69 -0.62 28.67
C GLU A 35 -55.99 -1.93 28.28
N ALA A 36 -54.69 -1.82 27.96
CA ALA A 36 -53.81 -2.97 27.80
C ALA A 36 -53.21 -3.40 29.16
N PRO A 37 -52.88 -4.69 29.37
CA PRO A 37 -52.27 -5.14 30.61
C PRO A 37 -50.90 -4.46 30.82
N PRO A 38 -50.49 -4.21 32.09
CA PRO A 38 -49.27 -3.48 32.37
C PRO A 38 -48.04 -4.22 31.84
N THR A 39 -47.20 -3.50 31.10
CA THR A 39 -45.89 -3.99 30.67
C THR A 39 -45.04 -4.37 31.89
N PRO A 40 -44.33 -5.52 31.88
CA PRO A 40 -43.38 -5.82 32.93
C PRO A 40 -42.30 -4.73 32.93
N SER A 41 -41.99 -4.21 34.11
CA SER A 41 -40.92 -3.23 34.26
C SER A 41 -39.60 -3.85 33.81
N THR A 42 -39.04 -3.34 32.71
CA THR A 42 -37.68 -3.67 32.30
C THR A 42 -36.74 -3.20 33.41
N GLY A 43 -36.32 -4.13 34.26
CA GLY A 43 -35.33 -3.87 35.29
C GLY A 43 -34.09 -3.23 34.64
N SER A 44 -33.49 -2.28 35.34
CA SER A 44 -32.25 -1.66 34.89
C SER A 44 -31.12 -2.69 34.97
N ASP A 45 -30.96 -3.46 33.89
CA ASP A 45 -29.79 -4.31 33.67
C ASP A 45 -28.55 -3.41 33.69
N SER A 46 -27.95 -3.33 34.88
CA SER A 46 -26.77 -2.50 35.11
C SER A 46 -25.62 -3.08 34.28
N GLU A 47 -25.42 -2.53 33.08
CA GLU A 47 -24.32 -2.90 32.20
C GLU A 47 -23.01 -2.78 33.00
N LYS A 48 -22.45 -3.93 33.40
CA LYS A 48 -21.36 -4.01 34.39
C LYS A 48 -20.07 -3.51 33.75
N LYS A 49 -19.92 -2.18 33.73
CA LYS A 49 -18.75 -1.43 33.27
C LYS A 49 -17.50 -2.17 33.77
N PRO A 50 -16.68 -2.77 32.88
CA PRO A 50 -15.61 -3.66 33.32
C PRO A 50 -14.67 -2.92 34.26
N HIS A 51 -14.25 -3.59 35.34
CA HIS A 51 -13.35 -3.04 36.35
C HIS A 51 -12.14 -2.33 35.72
N PRO A 52 -11.59 -1.26 36.35
CA PRO A 52 -10.51 -0.47 35.78
C PRO A 52 -9.29 -1.32 35.38
N ILE A 53 -8.98 -2.37 36.14
CA ILE A 53 -7.92 -3.34 35.83
C ILE A 53 -8.21 -4.12 34.53
N LYS A 54 -9.45 -4.55 34.30
CA LYS A 54 -9.85 -5.18 33.02
C LYS A 54 -9.82 -4.18 31.86
N ARG A 55 -10.21 -2.92 32.07
CA ARG A 55 -10.11 -1.87 31.04
C ARG A 55 -8.65 -1.59 30.67
N PHE A 56 -7.76 -1.50 31.66
CA PHE A 56 -6.33 -1.33 31.43
C PHE A 56 -5.72 -2.55 30.73
N ALA A 57 -6.06 -3.77 31.16
CA ALA A 57 -5.56 -5.00 30.54
C ALA A 57 -6.02 -5.15 29.08
N LEU A 58 -7.29 -4.84 28.77
CA LEU A 58 -7.79 -4.82 27.40
C LEU A 58 -7.11 -3.72 26.57
N SER A 59 -7.01 -2.50 27.07
CA SER A 59 -6.33 -1.42 26.32
C SER A 59 -4.85 -1.70 26.08
N ALA A 60 -4.16 -2.32 27.05
CA ALA A 60 -2.77 -2.76 26.87
C ALA A 60 -2.67 -3.91 25.86
N TRP A 61 -3.62 -4.85 25.87
CA TRP A 61 -3.71 -5.93 24.89
C TRP A 61 -3.95 -5.40 23.47
N ASP A 62 -4.84 -4.43 23.30
CA ASP A 62 -5.10 -3.77 22.02
C ASP A 62 -3.84 -3.08 21.48
N ILE A 63 -3.13 -2.33 22.32
CA ILE A 63 -1.84 -1.69 21.98
C ILE A 63 -0.77 -2.74 21.61
N ILE A 64 -0.72 -3.87 22.33
CA ILE A 64 0.18 -4.99 22.03
C ILE A 64 -0.17 -5.63 20.67
N CYS A 65 -1.46 -5.77 20.36
CA CYS A 65 -1.92 -6.32 19.08
C CYS A 65 -1.71 -5.34 17.90
N GLU A 66 -1.86 -4.03 18.11
CA GLU A 66 -1.63 -2.99 17.10
C GLU A 66 -0.13 -2.82 16.78
N HIS A 67 0.72 -2.85 17.80
CA HIS A 67 2.18 -2.63 17.67
C HIS A 67 3.04 -3.90 17.83
N TRP A 68 2.45 -5.10 17.70
CA TRP A 68 3.09 -6.40 17.94
C TRP A 68 4.46 -6.56 17.26
N PHE A 69 4.63 -6.00 16.07
CA PHE A 69 5.88 -6.08 15.30
C PHE A 69 7.05 -5.37 15.99
N ILE A 70 6.81 -4.19 16.58
CA ILE A 70 7.85 -3.43 17.29
C ILE A 70 8.23 -4.17 18.58
N LEU A 71 7.25 -4.75 19.28
CA LEU A 71 7.48 -5.57 20.47
C LEU A 71 8.26 -6.86 20.14
N ALA A 72 7.90 -7.55 19.06
CA ALA A 72 8.60 -8.72 18.56
C ALA A 72 10.05 -8.40 18.14
N LEU A 73 10.28 -7.23 17.55
CA LEU A 73 11.62 -6.74 17.18
C LEU A 73 12.48 -6.45 18.41
N GLY A 74 11.92 -5.79 19.42
CA GLY A 74 12.59 -5.54 20.70
C GLY A 74 12.91 -6.84 21.46
N PHE A 75 11.96 -7.77 21.51
CA PHE A 75 12.15 -9.11 22.07
C PHE A 75 13.26 -9.88 21.32
N ALA A 76 13.26 -9.87 19.98
CA ALA A 76 14.28 -10.52 19.17
C ALA A 76 15.68 -9.97 19.45
N ILE A 77 15.85 -8.64 19.55
CA ILE A 77 17.15 -8.03 19.88
C ILE A 77 17.57 -8.38 21.32
N GLY A 78 16.63 -8.39 22.27
CA GLY A 78 16.89 -8.82 23.66
C GLY A 78 17.31 -10.29 23.75
N PHE A 79 16.62 -11.18 23.05
CA PHE A 79 16.93 -12.62 23.00
C PHE A 79 18.26 -12.90 22.29
N ALA A 80 18.57 -12.16 21.21
CA ALA A 80 19.88 -12.21 20.56
C ALA A 80 21.04 -11.79 21.50
N LYS A 81 20.79 -10.85 22.42
CA LYS A 81 21.78 -10.46 23.44
C LYS A 81 21.91 -11.52 24.55
N ALA A 82 20.82 -12.18 24.90
CA ALA A 82 20.80 -13.19 25.97
C ALA A 82 21.49 -14.52 25.54
N VAL A 83 21.25 -15.00 24.32
CA VAL A 83 21.81 -16.26 23.82
C VAL A 83 22.30 -16.13 22.36
N PRO A 84 23.39 -15.38 22.12
CA PRO A 84 23.87 -15.12 20.75
C PRO A 84 24.32 -16.39 20.02
N ASP A 85 24.89 -17.38 20.74
CA ASP A 85 25.36 -18.65 20.17
C ASP A 85 24.24 -19.58 19.68
N PHE A 86 22.98 -19.33 20.07
CA PHE A 86 21.84 -20.09 19.56
C PHE A 86 21.51 -19.71 18.11
N GLY A 87 21.43 -18.40 17.82
CA GLY A 87 20.95 -17.87 16.54
C GLY A 87 22.02 -17.36 15.56
N ARG A 88 23.31 -17.36 15.92
CA ARG A 88 24.39 -16.90 15.03
C ARG A 88 24.69 -17.87 13.89
N ASN A 89 25.52 -17.43 12.94
CA ASN A 89 26.06 -18.28 11.88
C ASN A 89 27.04 -19.29 12.51
N GLY A 90 26.86 -20.58 12.20
CA GLY A 90 27.56 -21.66 12.90
C GLY A 90 27.20 -21.78 14.39
N GLY A 91 26.08 -21.19 14.82
CA GLY A 91 25.46 -21.43 16.11
C GLY A 91 24.65 -22.73 16.13
N TRP A 92 24.04 -23.06 17.28
CA TRP A 92 23.44 -24.39 17.52
C TRP A 92 22.38 -24.82 16.49
N ILE A 93 21.62 -23.88 15.92
CA ILE A 93 20.58 -24.16 14.92
C ILE A 93 21.03 -23.93 13.46
N ALA A 94 22.32 -23.64 13.23
CA ALA A 94 22.91 -23.34 11.92
C ALA A 94 22.09 -22.31 11.09
N ALA A 95 21.63 -21.24 11.77
CA ALA A 95 20.65 -20.26 11.28
C ALA A 95 20.97 -19.61 9.93
N GLN A 96 22.23 -19.64 9.48
CA GLN A 96 22.64 -19.14 8.16
C GLN A 96 21.95 -19.83 6.97
N TRP A 97 21.37 -21.02 7.14
CA TRP A 97 20.64 -21.71 6.07
C TRP A 97 19.14 -21.42 6.13
N SER A 98 18.50 -21.75 7.26
CA SER A 98 17.06 -21.60 7.47
C SER A 98 16.59 -20.16 7.47
N ILE A 99 17.33 -19.24 8.10
CA ILE A 99 16.91 -17.85 8.24
C ILE A 99 17.44 -16.99 7.09
N LYS A 100 18.76 -16.94 6.86
CA LYS A 100 19.34 -16.03 5.84
C LYS A 100 18.88 -16.31 4.40
N TYR A 101 18.54 -17.55 4.06
CA TYR A 101 17.96 -17.88 2.74
C TYR A 101 16.46 -18.15 2.83
N GLY A 102 16.03 -19.07 3.70
CA GLY A 102 14.63 -19.47 3.80
C GLY A 102 13.68 -18.30 4.12
N ALA A 103 13.99 -17.48 5.13
CA ALA A 103 13.15 -16.34 5.48
C ALA A 103 13.06 -15.29 4.36
N VAL A 104 14.15 -15.05 3.64
CA VAL A 104 14.22 -14.11 2.50
C VAL A 104 13.38 -14.61 1.32
N ILE A 105 13.55 -15.89 0.96
CA ILE A 105 12.74 -16.56 -0.07
C ILE A 105 11.25 -16.49 0.26
N ILE A 106 10.87 -16.76 1.51
CA ILE A 106 9.47 -16.67 1.97
C ILE A 106 8.94 -15.23 1.86
N ILE A 107 9.70 -14.22 2.31
CA ILE A 107 9.29 -12.81 2.19
C ILE A 107 8.98 -12.43 0.74
N PHE A 108 9.88 -12.74 -0.19
CA PHE A 108 9.74 -12.28 -1.57
C PHE A 108 8.79 -13.14 -2.40
N PHE A 109 8.70 -14.45 -2.12
CA PHE A 109 7.67 -15.31 -2.68
C PHE A 109 6.26 -14.86 -2.25
N LEU A 110 6.02 -14.66 -0.96
CA LEU A 110 4.72 -14.18 -0.46
C LEU A 110 4.42 -12.74 -0.93
N SER A 111 5.44 -11.91 -1.10
CA SER A 111 5.29 -10.61 -1.76
C SER A 111 4.82 -10.75 -3.20
N GLY A 112 5.46 -11.61 -4.01
CA GLY A 112 5.04 -11.90 -5.39
C GLY A 112 3.61 -12.45 -5.48
N CYS A 113 3.26 -13.40 -4.59
CA CYS A 113 1.90 -13.92 -4.48
C CYS A 113 0.86 -12.86 -4.11
N SER A 114 1.27 -11.76 -3.47
CA SER A 114 0.37 -10.65 -3.09
C SER A 114 0.04 -9.71 -4.26
N LEU A 115 0.74 -9.79 -5.39
CA LEU A 115 0.61 -8.85 -6.49
C LEU A 115 -0.46 -9.28 -7.51
N LYS A 116 -1.63 -8.64 -7.44
CA LYS A 116 -2.70 -8.80 -8.44
C LYS A 116 -2.30 -8.12 -9.75
N THR A 117 -1.89 -8.92 -10.74
CA THR A 117 -1.31 -8.47 -12.03
C THR A 117 -2.16 -7.40 -12.73
N LYS A 118 -3.49 -7.54 -12.72
CA LYS A 118 -4.41 -6.54 -13.32
C LYS A 118 -4.27 -5.14 -12.69
N ALA A 119 -4.11 -5.05 -11.36
CA ALA A 119 -3.93 -3.77 -10.68
C ALA A 119 -2.58 -3.12 -11.02
N LEU A 120 -1.53 -3.94 -11.23
CA LEU A 120 -0.21 -3.48 -11.65
C LEU A 120 -0.25 -2.88 -13.07
N VAL A 121 -1.05 -3.45 -13.98
CA VAL A 121 -1.20 -2.94 -15.36
C VAL A 121 -2.03 -1.65 -15.38
N THR A 122 -3.20 -1.62 -14.73
CA THR A 122 -4.13 -0.47 -14.83
C THR A 122 -3.53 0.84 -14.30
N ALA A 123 -2.84 0.81 -13.15
CA ALA A 123 -2.31 2.04 -12.55
C ALA A 123 -0.95 2.47 -13.10
N ALA A 124 -0.23 1.64 -13.87
CA ALA A 124 1.03 2.00 -14.54
C ALA A 124 0.88 3.15 -15.58
N THR A 125 -0.37 3.48 -15.94
CA THR A 125 -0.76 4.58 -16.83
C THR A 125 -0.32 5.97 -16.34
N ARG A 126 0.01 6.17 -15.05
CA ARG A 126 0.40 7.47 -14.48
C ARG A 126 1.91 7.59 -14.24
N LEU A 127 2.70 7.29 -15.27
CA LEU A 127 4.18 7.27 -15.23
C LEU A 127 4.82 8.46 -14.50
N HIS A 128 4.34 9.69 -14.70
CA HIS A 128 4.96 10.87 -14.07
C HIS A 128 4.85 10.86 -12.53
N LEU A 129 3.73 10.39 -11.96
CA LEU A 129 3.55 10.24 -10.52
C LEU A 129 4.50 9.16 -9.97
N HIS A 130 4.73 8.09 -10.74
CA HIS A 130 5.69 7.06 -10.38
C HIS A 130 7.12 7.60 -10.40
N LEU A 131 7.56 8.24 -11.49
CA LEU A 131 8.89 8.83 -11.61
C LEU A 131 9.17 9.87 -10.50
N PHE A 132 8.19 10.68 -10.14
CA PHE A 132 8.28 11.64 -9.04
C PHE A 132 8.55 10.95 -7.69
N ILE A 133 7.77 9.92 -7.35
CA ILE A 133 7.96 9.16 -6.11
C ILE A 133 9.28 8.39 -6.11
N GLN A 134 9.68 7.78 -7.24
CA GLN A 134 10.97 7.10 -7.34
C GLN A 134 12.15 8.07 -7.20
N CYS A 135 12.07 9.28 -7.78
CA CYS A 135 13.09 10.31 -7.61
C CYS A 135 13.26 10.70 -6.12
N ILE A 136 12.15 10.86 -5.38
CA ILE A 136 12.19 11.09 -3.94
C ILE A 136 12.87 9.90 -3.23
N CYS A 137 12.35 8.68 -3.43
CA CYS A 137 12.78 7.48 -2.72
C CYS A 137 14.24 7.08 -2.97
N LEU A 138 14.70 7.20 -4.23
CA LEU A 138 15.91 6.57 -4.77
C LEU A 138 16.97 7.58 -5.26
N VAL A 139 16.72 8.89 -5.19
CA VAL A 139 17.73 9.93 -5.49
C VAL A 139 17.80 10.97 -4.38
N LEU A 140 16.67 11.60 -4.04
CA LEU A 140 16.64 12.69 -3.05
C LEU A 140 16.96 12.21 -1.62
N THR A 141 16.27 11.16 -1.14
CA THR A 141 16.54 10.62 0.20
C THR A 141 17.96 10.05 0.35
N PRO A 142 18.51 9.27 -0.59
CA PRO A 142 19.92 8.87 -0.58
C PRO A 142 20.90 10.05 -0.49
N ALA A 143 20.70 11.09 -1.32
CA ALA A 143 21.56 12.27 -1.34
C ALA A 143 21.52 13.07 -0.02
N ILE A 144 20.32 13.24 0.55
CA ILE A 144 20.14 13.90 1.86
C ILE A 144 20.77 13.07 2.98
N GLY A 145 20.52 11.75 3.02
CA GLY A 145 21.11 10.85 4.01
C GLY A 145 22.64 10.82 3.96
N TYR A 146 23.23 10.87 2.75
CA TYR A 146 24.67 10.99 2.57
C TYR A 146 25.19 12.38 2.99
N GLY A 147 24.51 13.47 2.63
CA GLY A 147 24.87 14.82 3.07
C GLY A 147 24.91 14.92 4.60
N ILE A 148 23.89 14.37 5.27
CA ILE A 148 23.82 14.26 6.72
C ILE A 148 24.97 13.39 7.28
N SER A 149 25.23 12.20 6.71
CA SER A 149 26.30 11.32 7.19
C SER A 149 27.69 11.95 7.04
N ARG A 150 27.96 12.74 5.98
CA ARG A 150 29.19 13.55 5.85
C ARG A 150 29.28 14.68 6.88
N GLY A 151 28.17 15.14 7.45
CA GLY A 151 28.14 15.99 8.64
C GLY A 151 28.56 15.21 9.89
N LEU A 152 27.86 14.12 10.21
CA LEU A 152 28.11 13.34 11.43
C LEU A 152 29.46 12.60 11.44
N ALA A 153 30.07 12.34 10.29
CA ALA A 153 31.44 11.83 10.18
C ALA A 153 32.53 12.80 10.70
N ARG A 154 32.16 14.02 11.14
CA ARG A 154 33.03 14.95 11.89
C ARG A 154 32.81 14.93 13.41
N THR A 155 31.93 14.06 13.89
CA THR A 155 31.61 13.90 15.32
C THR A 155 32.23 12.63 15.89
N SER A 156 32.18 12.46 17.22
CA SER A 156 32.64 11.26 17.91
C SER A 156 31.65 10.07 17.85
N MET A 157 30.67 10.08 16.94
CA MET A 157 29.78 8.94 16.74
C MET A 157 30.50 7.76 16.07
N ASN A 158 30.08 6.54 16.41
CA ASN A 158 30.57 5.31 15.78
C ASN A 158 30.33 5.32 14.24
N GLU A 159 31.40 5.07 13.47
CA GLU A 159 31.35 5.11 12.01
C GLU A 159 30.37 4.12 11.39
N ASP A 160 30.22 2.91 11.92
CA ASP A 160 29.30 1.91 11.37
C ASP A 160 27.83 2.33 11.56
N LEU A 161 27.53 3.10 12.61
CA LEU A 161 26.22 3.69 12.81
C LEU A 161 25.97 4.85 11.82
N VAL A 162 26.98 5.70 11.57
CA VAL A 162 26.92 6.77 10.55
C VAL A 162 26.80 6.20 9.13
N ASN A 163 27.50 5.10 8.83
CA ASN A 163 27.38 4.38 7.57
C ASN A 163 26.02 3.64 7.47
N GLY A 164 25.48 3.18 8.60
CA GLY A 164 24.14 2.61 8.70
C GLY A 164 23.02 3.61 8.36
N LEU A 165 23.22 4.92 8.58
CA LEU A 165 22.29 5.96 8.08
C LEU A 165 22.22 5.94 6.54
N VAL A 166 23.37 5.81 5.87
CA VAL A 166 23.43 5.73 4.41
C VAL A 166 22.75 4.46 3.93
N VAL A 167 22.92 3.34 4.64
CA VAL A 167 22.16 2.10 4.40
C VAL A 167 20.66 2.33 4.57
N ALA A 168 20.22 2.98 5.65
CA ALA A 168 18.80 3.26 5.87
C ALA A 168 18.20 4.13 4.76
N MET A 169 18.87 5.22 4.40
CA MET A 169 18.37 6.20 3.44
C MET A 169 18.49 5.76 1.98
N THR A 170 19.41 4.84 1.66
CA THR A 170 19.50 4.23 0.31
C THR A 170 18.41 3.21 0.03
N MET A 171 17.70 2.69 1.04
CA MET A 171 16.66 1.67 0.80
C MET A 171 15.45 2.24 0.04
N PRO A 172 14.75 1.41 -0.76
CA PRO A 172 13.45 1.76 -1.31
C PRO A 172 12.36 1.68 -0.22
N THR A 173 11.13 1.99 -0.64
CA THR A 173 9.98 2.15 0.23
C THR A 173 9.31 0.83 0.65
N THR A 174 8.40 0.84 1.64
CA THR A 174 7.68 -0.38 2.06
C THR A 174 6.56 -0.77 1.09
N ILE A 175 6.22 -2.06 1.00
CA ILE A 175 5.04 -2.54 0.26
C ILE A 175 3.82 -2.58 1.18
N SER A 176 3.78 -3.53 2.13
CA SER A 176 2.60 -3.78 2.97
C SER A 176 2.14 -2.55 3.77
N THR A 177 3.03 -1.94 4.55
CA THR A 177 2.69 -0.81 5.43
C THR A 177 2.17 0.39 4.66
N ASN A 178 2.82 0.76 3.56
CA ASN A 178 2.37 1.88 2.72
C ASN A 178 1.00 1.68 2.10
N VAL A 179 0.72 0.50 1.56
CA VAL A 179 -0.59 0.20 0.96
C VAL A 179 -1.69 0.31 2.02
N VAL A 180 -1.47 -0.29 3.20
CA VAL A 180 -2.42 -0.22 4.32
C VAL A 180 -2.60 1.21 4.84
N PHE A 181 -1.52 1.94 5.12
CA PHE A 181 -1.59 3.30 5.67
C PHE A 181 -2.18 4.29 4.66
N THR A 182 -1.83 4.17 3.38
CA THR A 182 -2.43 4.97 2.29
C THR A 182 -3.94 4.72 2.22
N LYS A 183 -4.37 3.45 2.15
CA LYS A 183 -5.80 3.06 2.12
C LYS A 183 -6.57 3.60 3.32
N GLN A 184 -6.05 3.42 4.54
CA GLN A 184 -6.71 3.88 5.77
C GLN A 184 -6.80 5.41 5.85
N SER A 185 -5.84 6.13 5.25
CA SER A 185 -5.81 7.59 5.13
C SER A 185 -6.71 8.15 4.01
N GLY A 186 -7.40 7.32 3.23
CA GLY A 186 -8.16 7.76 2.04
C GLY A 186 -7.29 8.13 0.84
N GLY A 187 -6.05 7.62 0.80
CA GLY A 187 -5.09 7.84 -0.28
C GLY A 187 -5.23 6.88 -1.47
N ASN A 188 -4.45 7.15 -2.53
CA ASN A 188 -4.41 6.33 -3.74
C ASN A 188 -3.64 5.02 -3.50
N GLU A 189 -4.35 4.01 -2.99
CA GLU A 189 -3.83 2.67 -2.68
C GLU A 189 -3.12 2.00 -3.87
N ALA A 190 -3.65 2.18 -5.09
CA ALA A 190 -3.08 1.59 -6.30
C ALA A 190 -1.75 2.25 -6.70
N ALA A 191 -1.66 3.58 -6.61
CA ALA A 191 -0.41 4.30 -6.85
C ALA A 191 0.65 3.98 -5.79
N ALA A 192 0.25 3.79 -4.52
CA ALA A 192 1.16 3.35 -3.46
C ALA A 192 1.67 1.92 -3.71
N LEU A 193 0.79 0.98 -4.10
CA LEU A 193 1.17 -0.40 -4.41
C LEU A 193 2.19 -0.46 -5.56
N ILE A 194 1.93 0.20 -6.69
CA ILE A 194 2.86 0.20 -7.83
C ILE A 194 4.19 0.87 -7.45
N ASN A 195 4.17 2.03 -6.79
CA ASN A 195 5.41 2.70 -6.41
C ASN A 195 6.26 1.88 -5.45
N ALA A 196 5.63 1.13 -4.55
CA ALA A 196 6.33 0.20 -3.70
C ALA A 196 6.95 -0.95 -4.51
N VAL A 197 6.18 -1.64 -5.36
CA VAL A 197 6.69 -2.76 -6.18
C VAL A 197 7.83 -2.31 -7.10
N VAL A 198 7.59 -1.27 -7.90
CA VAL A 198 8.58 -0.73 -8.85
C VAL A 198 9.82 -0.22 -8.12
N GLY A 199 9.65 0.50 -7.01
CA GLY A 199 10.77 0.99 -6.20
C GLY A 199 11.57 -0.12 -5.53
N ASN A 200 10.92 -1.21 -5.10
CA ASN A 200 11.63 -2.38 -4.56
C ASN A 200 12.44 -3.09 -5.66
N ILE A 201 11.88 -3.24 -6.87
CA ILE A 201 12.59 -3.86 -8.00
C ILE A 201 13.78 -3.00 -8.46
N ILE A 202 13.59 -1.68 -8.63
CA ILE A 202 14.69 -0.77 -9.02
C ILE A 202 15.73 -0.67 -7.90
N GLY A 203 15.29 -0.63 -6.63
CA GLY A 203 16.16 -0.57 -5.45
C GLY A 203 17.14 -1.74 -5.31
N ILE A 204 16.80 -2.93 -5.84
CA ILE A 204 17.72 -4.09 -5.89
C ILE A 204 19.01 -3.76 -6.65
N PHE A 205 18.98 -2.84 -7.61
CA PHE A 205 20.14 -2.39 -8.38
C PHE A 205 20.67 -1.03 -7.89
N VAL A 206 19.77 -0.08 -7.66
CA VAL A 206 20.13 1.31 -7.33
C VAL A 206 20.64 1.45 -5.89
N SER A 207 20.05 0.75 -4.90
CA SER A 207 20.46 0.88 -3.50
C SER A 207 21.88 0.33 -3.24
N PRO A 208 22.29 -0.84 -3.77
CA PRO A 208 23.69 -1.25 -3.72
C PRO A 208 24.61 -0.24 -4.43
N GLY A 209 24.24 0.26 -5.61
CA GLY A 209 25.03 1.23 -6.37
C GLY A 209 25.38 2.48 -5.57
N TRP A 210 24.40 3.08 -4.88
CA TRP A 210 24.63 4.19 -3.95
C TRP A 210 25.57 3.82 -2.81
N LEU A 211 25.47 2.61 -2.25
CA LEU A 211 26.31 2.17 -1.13
C LEU A 211 27.78 2.00 -1.54
N TYR A 212 28.08 1.51 -2.75
CA TYR A 212 29.46 1.52 -3.26
C TYR A 212 29.97 2.94 -3.50
N LEU A 213 29.14 3.82 -4.08
CA LEU A 213 29.52 5.21 -4.36
C LEU A 213 29.78 6.04 -3.09
N TYR A 214 28.97 5.85 -2.05
CA TYR A 214 29.00 6.66 -0.83
C TYR A 214 29.90 6.09 0.27
N LEU A 215 30.02 4.77 0.41
CA LEU A 215 30.76 4.16 1.54
C LEU A 215 32.19 3.75 1.18
N LYS A 216 32.46 3.37 -0.08
CA LYS A 216 33.81 3.10 -0.64
C LYS A 216 34.75 2.31 0.29
N ARG A 217 34.28 1.23 0.93
CA ARG A 217 35.05 0.46 1.91
C ARG A 217 35.85 -0.68 1.27
N SER A 218 37.09 -0.85 1.72
CA SER A 218 37.89 -2.04 1.44
C SER A 218 37.24 -3.30 2.03
N GLY A 219 37.37 -4.44 1.35
CA GLY A 219 36.84 -5.72 1.81
C GLY A 219 35.31 -5.91 1.65
N GLN A 220 34.59 -4.98 1.01
CA GLN A 220 33.24 -5.24 0.52
C GLN A 220 33.28 -6.34 -0.57
N ALA A 221 32.16 -7.04 -0.78
CA ALA A 221 32.01 -7.95 -1.93
C ALA A 221 32.10 -7.20 -3.27
N SER A 222 32.26 -7.90 -4.40
CA SER A 222 32.13 -7.24 -5.71
C SER A 222 30.68 -6.85 -5.98
N TYR A 223 30.45 -5.71 -6.63
CA TYR A 223 29.11 -5.26 -7.02
C TYR A 223 28.41 -6.30 -7.91
N SER A 224 29.15 -6.99 -8.79
CA SER A 224 28.64 -8.13 -9.58
C SER A 224 27.98 -9.19 -8.70
N ASP A 225 28.67 -9.59 -7.64
CA ASP A 225 28.30 -10.73 -6.79
C ASP A 225 27.11 -10.34 -5.91
N VAL A 226 27.08 -9.10 -5.42
CA VAL A 226 25.95 -8.54 -4.67
C VAL A 226 24.70 -8.49 -5.54
N ILE A 227 24.79 -7.98 -6.78
CA ILE A 227 23.65 -7.95 -7.69
C ILE A 227 23.19 -9.36 -8.06
N VAL A 228 24.09 -10.28 -8.45
CA VAL A 228 23.73 -11.67 -8.76
C VAL A 228 23.07 -12.36 -7.56
N GLN A 229 23.63 -12.21 -6.34
CA GLN A 229 23.05 -12.80 -5.14
C GLN A 229 21.68 -12.19 -4.80
N MET A 230 21.49 -10.87 -4.97
CA MET A 230 20.20 -10.22 -4.76
C MET A 230 19.17 -10.66 -5.82
N VAL A 231 19.53 -10.77 -7.09
CA VAL A 231 18.64 -11.28 -8.16
C VAL A 231 18.18 -12.70 -7.82
N ILE A 232 19.10 -13.58 -7.42
CA ILE A 232 18.78 -14.98 -7.06
C ILE A 232 17.94 -15.08 -5.77
N THR A 233 18.26 -14.29 -4.73
CA THR A 233 17.58 -14.42 -3.42
C THR A 233 16.28 -13.61 -3.30
N ILE A 234 16.02 -12.67 -4.23
CA ILE A 234 14.91 -11.70 -4.13
C ILE A 234 14.05 -11.69 -5.40
N ILE A 235 14.64 -11.54 -6.59
CA ILE A 235 13.86 -11.48 -7.83
C ILE A 235 13.34 -12.86 -8.23
N ALA A 236 14.16 -13.92 -8.17
CA ALA A 236 13.72 -15.27 -8.52
C ALA A 236 12.51 -15.78 -7.67
N PRO A 237 12.51 -15.69 -6.31
CA PRO A 237 11.32 -16.05 -5.53
C PRO A 237 10.12 -15.12 -5.75
N LEU A 238 10.34 -13.83 -6.01
CA LEU A 238 9.25 -12.89 -6.36
C LEU A 238 8.59 -13.28 -7.69
N ILE A 239 9.38 -13.62 -8.71
CA ILE A 239 8.87 -14.14 -10.00
C ILE A 239 8.12 -15.46 -9.77
N ALA A 240 8.67 -16.40 -9.00
CA ALA A 240 7.99 -17.66 -8.70
C ALA A 240 6.63 -17.43 -8.03
N GLY A 241 6.54 -16.52 -7.05
CA GLY A 241 5.28 -16.14 -6.42
C GLY A 241 4.31 -15.45 -7.38
N GLN A 242 4.81 -14.59 -8.27
CA GLN A 242 4.00 -13.92 -9.29
C GLN A 242 3.46 -14.91 -10.35
N LEU A 243 4.22 -15.94 -10.71
CA LEU A 243 3.77 -17.03 -11.60
C LEU A 243 2.68 -17.88 -10.95
N VAL A 244 2.84 -18.25 -9.67
CA VAL A 244 1.78 -18.93 -8.89
C VAL A 244 0.50 -18.08 -8.84
N GLN A 245 0.64 -16.77 -8.59
CA GLN A 245 -0.48 -15.82 -8.60
C GLN A 245 -1.09 -15.55 -9.99
N TYR A 246 -0.39 -15.88 -11.07
CA TYR A 246 -0.90 -15.79 -12.44
C TYR A 246 -1.65 -17.08 -12.85
N PHE A 247 -1.09 -18.25 -12.56
CA PHE A 247 -1.67 -19.55 -12.97
C PHE A 247 -2.76 -20.08 -12.03
N VAL A 248 -2.68 -19.82 -10.72
CA VAL A 248 -3.62 -20.35 -9.71
C VAL A 248 -4.14 -19.27 -8.73
N PRO A 249 -4.67 -18.13 -9.23
CA PRO A 249 -5.06 -16.99 -8.39
C PRO A 249 -6.09 -17.32 -7.32
N ASP A 250 -7.02 -18.25 -7.55
CA ASP A 250 -8.04 -18.62 -6.57
C ASP A 250 -7.48 -19.44 -5.40
N TYR A 251 -6.45 -20.25 -5.64
CA TYR A 251 -5.73 -20.94 -4.57
C TYR A 251 -4.92 -19.94 -3.73
N VAL A 252 -4.32 -18.93 -4.36
CA VAL A 252 -3.61 -17.86 -3.64
C VAL A 252 -4.58 -16.99 -2.84
N LYS A 253 -5.75 -16.64 -3.40
CA LYS A 253 -6.83 -15.95 -2.69
C LYS A 253 -7.28 -16.74 -1.46
N LYS A 254 -7.56 -18.04 -1.62
CA LYS A 254 -7.92 -18.93 -0.51
C LYS A 254 -6.79 -19.03 0.53
N ALA A 255 -5.53 -19.07 0.11
CA ALA A 255 -4.38 -19.03 1.02
C ALA A 255 -4.28 -17.68 1.77
N GLN A 256 -4.61 -16.55 1.15
CA GLN A 256 -4.67 -15.23 1.78
C GLN A 256 -5.83 -15.08 2.77
N GLU A 257 -6.93 -15.82 2.57
CA GLU A 257 -8.07 -15.85 3.49
C GLU A 257 -7.73 -16.59 4.80
N TYR A 258 -6.90 -17.65 4.76
CA TYR A 258 -6.40 -18.34 5.95
C TYR A 258 -5.11 -17.76 6.55
N ILE A 259 -4.20 -17.24 5.70
CA ILE A 259 -2.85 -16.83 6.09
C ILE A 259 -2.60 -15.38 5.66
N ASN A 260 -2.45 -14.48 6.62
CA ASN A 260 -2.02 -13.12 6.33
C ASN A 260 -0.54 -13.11 5.94
N PHE A 261 -0.26 -13.10 4.63
CA PHE A 261 1.09 -13.12 4.05
C PHE A 261 1.98 -11.98 4.58
N GLY A 262 1.41 -10.80 4.85
CA GLY A 262 2.11 -9.67 5.46
C GLY A 262 2.57 -9.95 6.89
N LYS A 263 1.75 -10.60 7.72
CA LYS A 263 2.17 -11.04 9.06
C LYS A 263 3.29 -12.09 9.00
N VAL A 264 3.21 -13.05 8.07
CA VAL A 264 4.26 -14.05 7.88
C VAL A 264 5.58 -13.40 7.44
N GLY A 265 5.54 -12.51 6.45
CA GLY A 265 6.71 -11.72 6.04
C GLY A 265 7.31 -10.90 7.18
N ASN A 266 6.48 -10.28 8.02
CA ASN A 266 6.94 -9.56 9.21
C ASN A 266 7.64 -10.49 10.24
N VAL A 267 7.13 -11.71 10.49
CA VAL A 267 7.84 -12.68 11.35
C VAL A 267 9.18 -13.08 10.74
N MET A 268 9.24 -13.31 9.42
CA MET A 268 10.50 -13.61 8.72
C MET A 268 11.52 -12.46 8.83
N ILE A 269 11.08 -11.20 8.79
CA ILE A 269 11.93 -10.02 9.04
C ILE A 269 12.46 -10.02 10.48
N VAL A 270 11.62 -10.30 11.48
CA VAL A 270 12.06 -10.38 12.88
C VAL A 270 13.11 -11.48 13.07
N LEU A 271 12.98 -12.63 12.40
CA LEU A 271 13.97 -13.71 12.43
C LEU A 271 15.31 -13.30 11.78
N LEU A 272 15.28 -12.59 10.65
CA LEU A 272 16.49 -12.05 10.01
C LEU A 272 17.22 -11.05 10.90
N VAL A 273 16.48 -10.19 11.61
CA VAL A 273 17.05 -9.26 12.60
C VAL A 273 17.63 -10.03 13.79
N TRP A 274 16.92 -11.01 14.33
CA TRP A 274 17.41 -11.87 15.41
C TRP A 274 18.76 -12.54 15.05
N ASN A 275 18.84 -13.22 13.90
CA ASN A 275 20.09 -13.82 13.41
C ASN A 275 21.21 -12.79 13.23
N THR A 276 20.89 -11.61 12.67
CA THR A 276 21.88 -10.54 12.47
C THR A 276 22.46 -10.04 13.80
N PHE A 277 21.60 -9.85 14.82
CA PHE A 277 22.05 -9.39 16.14
C PHE A 277 22.78 -10.47 16.93
N CYS A 278 22.41 -11.75 16.81
CA CYS A 278 23.19 -12.86 17.38
C CYS A 278 24.65 -12.85 16.86
N ASN A 279 24.83 -12.64 15.55
CA ASN A 279 26.15 -12.55 14.93
C ASN A 279 26.97 -11.32 15.39
N THR A 280 26.33 -10.21 15.76
CA THR A 280 27.00 -9.00 16.25
C THR A 280 27.28 -9.04 17.76
N PHE A 281 26.35 -9.53 18.58
CA PHE A 281 26.56 -9.66 20.04
C PHE A 281 27.61 -10.73 20.38
N HIS A 282 27.68 -11.83 19.63
CA HIS A 282 28.76 -12.83 19.79
C HIS A 282 30.17 -12.22 19.61
N LYS A 283 30.30 -11.13 18.84
CA LYS A 283 31.57 -10.40 18.65
C LYS A 283 31.85 -9.35 19.74
N ASN A 284 31.03 -9.28 20.79
CA ASN A 284 31.16 -8.38 21.95
C ASN A 284 31.26 -6.87 21.62
N ILE A 285 30.76 -6.44 20.45
CA ILE A 285 30.86 -5.05 20.02
C ILE A 285 29.89 -4.19 20.83
N GLN A 286 30.41 -3.28 21.67
CA GLN A 286 29.61 -2.37 22.48
C GLN A 286 29.38 -1.04 21.75
N LEU A 287 28.12 -0.62 21.66
CA LEU A 287 27.74 0.68 21.09
C LEU A 287 27.36 1.66 22.21
N GLY A 288 28.20 2.68 22.43
CA GLY A 288 28.00 3.66 23.48
C GLY A 288 26.72 4.50 23.32
N ALA A 289 26.10 4.88 24.44
CA ALA A 289 24.88 5.69 24.46
C ALA A 289 25.01 7.01 23.68
N GLY A 290 26.18 7.65 23.74
CA GLY A 290 26.50 8.87 23.00
C GLY A 290 26.54 8.72 21.46
N SER A 291 26.42 7.50 20.91
CA SER A 291 26.19 7.27 19.48
C SER A 291 24.74 6.91 19.18
N TRP A 292 24.16 5.92 19.88
CA TRP A 292 22.84 5.41 19.51
C TRP A 292 21.68 6.31 19.94
N VAL A 293 21.81 7.07 21.03
CA VAL A 293 20.73 7.98 21.48
C VAL A 293 20.59 9.19 20.53
N PRO A 294 21.66 9.90 20.12
CA PRO A 294 21.55 10.91 19.06
C PRO A 294 21.02 10.34 17.75
N MET A 295 21.41 9.11 17.39
CA MET A 295 20.92 8.44 16.18
C MET A 295 19.41 8.18 16.23
N LEU A 296 18.86 7.79 17.39
CA LEU A 296 17.42 7.62 17.60
C LEU A 296 16.64 8.92 17.32
N PHE A 297 17.09 10.03 17.91
CA PHE A 297 16.46 11.34 17.68
C PHE A 297 16.65 11.84 16.25
N LEU A 298 17.79 11.55 15.62
CA LEU A 298 18.05 11.89 14.21
C LEU A 298 17.07 11.19 13.28
N GLU A 299 16.87 9.87 13.41
CA GLU A 299 15.95 9.12 12.54
C GLU A 299 14.48 9.50 12.76
N ILE A 300 14.09 9.85 14.00
CA ILE A 300 12.77 10.44 14.31
C ILE A 300 12.58 11.78 13.60
N GLY A 301 13.56 12.68 13.71
CA GLY A 301 13.54 13.98 13.03
C GLY A 301 13.56 13.83 11.51
N LEU A 302 14.30 12.87 10.98
CA LEU A 302 14.46 12.61 9.55
C LEU A 302 13.18 12.02 8.93
N PHE A 303 12.50 11.10 9.62
CA PHE A 303 11.18 10.63 9.19
C PHE A 303 10.16 11.77 9.13
N LEU A 304 10.06 12.58 10.20
CA LEU A 304 9.16 13.73 10.25
C LEU A 304 9.49 14.78 9.17
N PHE A 305 10.78 15.03 8.93
CA PHE A 305 11.26 15.87 7.83
C PHE A 305 10.82 15.32 6.47
N PHE A 306 11.00 14.03 6.19
CA PHE A 306 10.55 13.44 4.93
C PHE A 306 9.03 13.45 4.76
N VAL A 307 8.25 13.25 5.83
CA VAL A 307 6.79 13.43 5.80
C VAL A 307 6.41 14.85 5.37
N VAL A 308 6.98 15.87 6.02
CA VAL A 308 6.70 17.29 5.70
C VAL A 308 7.19 17.65 4.31
N LEU A 309 8.40 17.21 3.92
CA LEU A 309 8.97 17.44 2.59
C LEU A 309 8.11 16.81 1.49
N CYS A 310 7.67 15.56 1.65
CA CYS A 310 6.81 14.88 0.68
C CYS A 310 5.44 15.57 0.57
N LEU A 311 4.84 15.99 1.69
CA LEU A 311 3.56 16.71 1.68
C LEU A 311 3.70 18.08 1.01
N ALA A 312 4.77 18.83 1.31
CA ALA A 312 5.06 20.10 0.68
C ALA A 312 5.28 19.95 -0.83
N LEU A 313 6.13 19.01 -1.27
CA LEU A 313 6.40 18.74 -2.68
C LEU A 313 5.16 18.27 -3.45
N ALA A 314 4.28 17.46 -2.84
CA ALA A 314 3.04 17.01 -3.49
C ALA A 314 1.93 18.08 -3.55
N THR A 315 1.92 19.04 -2.61
CA THR A 315 0.93 20.13 -2.57
C THR A 315 1.38 21.40 -3.27
N PHE A 316 2.69 21.56 -3.53
CA PHE A 316 3.29 22.69 -4.22
C PHE A 316 2.67 22.89 -5.62
N VAL A 317 2.15 24.09 -5.89
CA VAL A 317 1.28 24.35 -7.05
C VAL A 317 1.91 23.97 -8.41
N PRO A 318 3.20 24.24 -8.70
CA PRO A 318 3.85 23.77 -9.93
C PRO A 318 3.87 22.24 -10.06
N ALA A 319 4.28 21.51 -9.02
CA ALA A 319 4.32 20.05 -9.03
C ALA A 319 2.91 19.45 -9.16
N LYS A 320 1.94 20.01 -8.42
CA LYS A 320 0.53 19.61 -8.49
C LYS A 320 -0.04 19.76 -9.91
N ARG A 321 0.29 20.86 -10.61
CA ARG A 321 -0.12 21.10 -12.02
C ARG A 321 0.62 20.18 -13.00
N LEU A 322 1.94 20.06 -12.88
CA LEU A 322 2.78 19.25 -13.79
C LEU A 322 2.44 17.76 -13.75
N PHE A 323 2.08 17.24 -12.57
CA PHE A 323 1.79 15.82 -12.35
C PHE A 323 0.29 15.49 -12.20
N ASN A 324 -0.58 16.51 -12.31
CA ASN A 324 -2.02 16.44 -12.08
C ASN A 324 -2.39 15.64 -10.81
N MET A 325 -1.79 16.02 -9.68
CA MET A 325 -1.97 15.33 -8.39
C MET A 325 -3.19 15.84 -7.62
N ASP A 326 -3.96 14.91 -7.05
CA ASP A 326 -5.04 15.20 -6.09
C ASP A 326 -4.59 14.97 -4.63
N LYS A 327 -5.53 15.06 -3.66
CA LYS A 327 -5.21 14.79 -2.25
C LYS A 327 -4.88 13.29 -2.02
N PRO A 328 -5.65 12.32 -2.56
CA PRO A 328 -5.28 10.90 -2.51
C PRO A 328 -3.87 10.56 -3.04
N ASP A 329 -3.44 11.16 -4.15
CA ASP A 329 -2.09 11.00 -4.70
C ASP A 329 -1.04 11.55 -3.74
N ALA A 330 -1.27 12.75 -3.18
CA ALA A 330 -0.34 13.35 -2.21
C ALA A 330 -0.15 12.48 -0.96
N VAL A 331 -1.18 11.77 -0.50
CA VAL A 331 -1.05 10.75 0.56
C VAL A 331 -0.15 9.59 0.11
N ALA A 332 -0.31 9.10 -1.13
CA ALA A 332 0.56 8.05 -1.67
C ALA A 332 2.03 8.53 -1.81
N VAL A 333 2.26 9.80 -2.18
CA VAL A 333 3.60 10.42 -2.18
C VAL A 333 4.17 10.46 -0.76
N VAL A 334 3.41 10.90 0.24
CA VAL A 334 3.86 10.96 1.64
C VAL A 334 4.22 9.58 2.17
N MET A 335 3.35 8.56 1.99
CA MET A 335 3.64 7.21 2.49
C MET A 335 4.82 6.56 1.77
N CYS A 336 4.91 6.67 0.44
CA CYS A 336 6.02 6.07 -0.30
C CYS A 336 7.34 6.83 -0.08
N GLY A 337 7.34 8.15 -0.19
CA GLY A 337 8.55 8.98 -0.10
C GLY A 337 9.18 9.02 1.30
N SER A 338 8.38 8.90 2.36
CA SER A 338 8.87 8.96 3.75
C SER A 338 9.23 7.62 4.38
N THR A 339 8.99 6.47 3.74
CA THR A 339 9.24 5.15 4.36
C THR A 339 10.36 4.34 3.71
N LYS A 340 10.95 3.43 4.49
CA LYS A 340 12.09 2.57 4.12
C LYS A 340 11.87 1.11 4.49
N THR A 341 12.27 0.19 3.61
CA THR A 341 11.96 -1.24 3.75
C THR A 341 13.08 -2.05 4.42
N LEU A 342 12.75 -2.69 5.54
CA LEU A 342 13.60 -3.72 6.16
C LEU A 342 13.72 -4.98 5.30
N ALA A 343 12.71 -5.28 4.48
CA ALA A 343 12.63 -6.51 3.71
C ALA A 343 13.78 -6.67 2.70
N LEU A 344 14.18 -5.58 2.02
CA LEU A 344 15.36 -5.56 1.15
C LEU A 344 16.64 -5.20 1.91
N GLY A 345 16.55 -4.33 2.93
CA GLY A 345 17.72 -3.86 3.66
C GLY A 345 18.43 -4.96 4.47
N MET A 346 17.70 -5.81 5.20
CA MET A 346 18.34 -6.86 6.00
C MET A 346 19.10 -7.90 5.14
N PRO A 347 18.54 -8.42 4.02
CA PRO A 347 19.29 -9.23 3.06
C PRO A 347 20.50 -8.49 2.49
N LEU A 348 20.33 -7.25 2.01
CA LEU A 348 21.41 -6.49 1.38
C LEU A 348 22.57 -6.22 2.34
N ILE A 349 22.30 -5.86 3.60
CA ILE A 349 23.33 -5.74 4.65
C ILE A 349 24.06 -7.08 4.85
N SER A 350 23.31 -8.17 4.93
CA SER A 350 23.88 -9.52 5.11
C SER A 350 24.67 -10.01 3.89
N VAL A 351 24.41 -9.51 2.69
CA VAL A 351 25.17 -9.81 1.46
C VAL A 351 26.41 -8.90 1.36
N LEU A 352 26.23 -7.58 1.39
CA LEU A 352 27.28 -6.58 1.20
C LEU A 352 28.29 -6.51 2.37
N PHE A 353 27.82 -6.77 3.60
CA PHE A 353 28.62 -6.65 4.83
C PHE A 353 28.66 -7.93 5.69
N GLY A 354 28.06 -9.04 5.26
CA GLY A 354 27.99 -10.27 6.08
C GLY A 354 29.32 -10.93 6.43
N LYS A 355 30.43 -10.53 5.76
CA LYS A 355 31.81 -10.92 6.10
C LYS A 355 32.46 -10.00 7.14
N SER A 356 31.97 -8.77 7.32
CA SER A 356 32.53 -7.82 8.30
C SER A 356 32.01 -8.11 9.72
N ALA A 357 32.58 -7.43 10.72
CA ALA A 357 32.17 -7.62 12.11
C ALA A 357 30.80 -6.94 12.43
N ASN A 358 30.44 -5.88 11.71
CA ASN A 358 29.57 -4.83 12.25
C ASN A 358 28.18 -4.76 11.59
N ALA A 359 27.75 -5.83 10.93
CA ALA A 359 26.47 -5.90 10.18
C ALA A 359 25.23 -5.52 11.01
N GLY A 360 25.15 -5.93 12.29
CA GLY A 360 24.07 -5.51 13.18
C GLY A 360 24.06 -4.00 13.46
N ILE A 361 25.23 -3.37 13.62
CA ILE A 361 25.34 -1.92 13.84
C ILE A 361 24.98 -1.15 12.57
N LEU A 362 25.40 -1.63 11.40
CA LEU A 362 24.97 -1.10 10.10
C LEU A 362 23.46 -1.21 9.88
N SER A 363 22.78 -2.15 10.53
CA SER A 363 21.31 -2.30 10.46
C SER A 363 20.53 -1.47 11.49
N LEU A 364 21.15 -1.01 12.58
CA LEU A 364 20.47 -0.27 13.64
C LEU A 364 19.68 0.97 13.16
N PRO A 365 20.23 1.84 12.28
CA PRO A 365 19.52 3.04 11.84
C PRO A 365 18.26 2.69 11.02
N LEU A 366 18.36 1.72 10.11
CA LEU A 366 17.21 1.24 9.34
C LEU A 366 16.12 0.60 10.23
N LEU A 367 16.53 -0.09 11.31
CA LEU A 367 15.60 -0.66 12.30
C LEU A 367 14.89 0.42 13.12
N ILE A 368 15.64 1.43 13.56
CA ILE A 368 15.11 2.61 14.26
C ILE A 368 14.12 3.37 13.37
N TYR A 369 14.50 3.66 12.12
CA TYR A 369 13.65 4.34 11.15
C TYR A 369 12.38 3.53 10.84
N HIS A 370 12.48 2.21 10.75
CA HIS A 370 11.33 1.34 10.51
C HIS A 370 10.39 1.22 11.73
N ALA A 371 10.91 1.22 12.96
CA ALA A 371 10.07 1.33 14.15
C ALA A 371 9.37 2.71 14.22
N THR A 372 10.12 3.77 13.94
CA THR A 372 9.66 5.16 13.88
C THR A 372 8.52 5.35 12.88
N GLN A 373 8.70 4.93 11.62
CA GLN A 373 7.68 5.10 10.59
C GLN A 373 6.41 4.27 10.85
N CYS A 374 6.52 3.12 11.51
CA CYS A 374 5.36 2.31 11.88
C CYS A 374 4.54 2.97 13.00
N LEU A 375 5.20 3.58 13.99
CA LEU A 375 4.55 4.27 15.12
C LEU A 375 4.00 5.65 14.71
N LEU A 376 4.84 6.50 14.14
CA LEU A 376 4.45 7.87 13.75
C LEU A 376 3.56 7.87 12.50
N GLY A 377 3.76 6.91 11.59
CA GLY A 377 2.91 6.72 10.43
C GLY A 377 1.47 6.34 10.80
N SER A 378 1.25 5.45 11.78
CA SER A 378 -0.12 5.08 12.19
C SER A 378 -0.87 6.24 12.86
N ILE A 379 -0.17 7.05 13.67
CA ILE A 379 -0.71 8.30 14.24
C ILE A 379 -1.13 9.25 13.12
N MET A 380 -0.27 9.44 12.11
CA MET A 380 -0.49 10.33 10.97
C MET A 380 -1.73 9.98 10.13
N ILE A 381 -2.17 8.72 10.08
CA ILE A 381 -3.34 8.27 9.30
C ILE A 381 -4.59 9.11 9.61
N LYS A 382 -4.86 9.39 10.90
CA LYS A 382 -6.04 10.14 11.33
C LYS A 382 -6.01 11.58 10.79
N HIS A 383 -4.84 12.21 10.80
CA HIS A 383 -4.62 13.56 10.31
C HIS A 383 -4.69 13.66 8.78
N LEU A 384 -4.06 12.72 8.06
CA LEU A 384 -4.14 12.69 6.60
C LEU A 384 -5.57 12.38 6.11
N LYS A 385 -6.30 11.47 6.78
CA LYS A 385 -7.72 11.21 6.47
C LYS A 385 -8.60 12.45 6.65
N ALA A 386 -8.40 13.18 7.74
CA ALA A 386 -9.09 14.45 7.98
C ALA A 386 -8.72 15.51 6.92
N TRP A 387 -7.45 15.56 6.50
CA TRP A 387 -6.98 16.48 5.45
C TRP A 387 -7.54 16.12 4.05
N VAL A 388 -7.60 14.84 3.68
CA VAL A 388 -8.23 14.36 2.44
C VAL A 388 -9.71 14.76 2.42
N ASN A 389 -10.45 14.38 3.46
CA ASN A 389 -11.89 14.60 3.56
C ASN A 389 -12.29 16.06 3.83
N GLY A 390 -11.38 16.88 4.36
CA GLY A 390 -11.63 18.30 4.61
C GLY A 390 -11.98 19.07 3.33
N PRO A 391 -12.63 20.26 3.43
CA PRO A 391 -13.07 21.02 2.28
C PRO A 391 -11.99 21.22 1.20
N ARG A 392 -12.42 21.29 -0.06
CA ARG A 392 -11.57 21.78 -1.15
C ARG A 392 -11.42 23.30 -0.96
N PRO A 393 -10.25 23.92 -1.19
CA PRO A 393 -10.15 25.38 -1.22
C PRO A 393 -11.17 25.94 -2.23
N GLY A 394 -12.05 26.84 -1.77
CA GLY A 394 -13.18 27.39 -2.55
C GLY A 394 -14.52 26.65 -2.39
N ALA A 395 -14.57 25.49 -1.74
CA ALA A 395 -15.83 24.84 -1.37
C ALA A 395 -16.38 25.47 -0.07
N TRP A 396 -17.46 26.24 -0.19
CA TRP A 396 -18.21 26.74 0.96
C TRP A 396 -18.83 25.58 1.77
N PRO A 397 -19.08 25.75 3.09
CA PRO A 397 -19.89 24.82 3.86
C PRO A 397 -21.29 24.63 3.24
N ALA A 398 -21.88 23.43 3.37
CA ALA A 398 -23.23 23.18 2.88
C ALA A 398 -24.29 24.11 3.52
N SER A 399 -24.06 24.55 4.76
CA SER A 399 -24.87 25.57 5.47
C SER A 399 -24.79 26.98 4.88
N CYS A 400 -23.88 27.22 3.94
CA CYS A 400 -23.71 28.48 3.23
C CYS A 400 -24.07 28.37 1.74
N TRP A 401 -24.47 27.18 1.28
CA TRP A 401 -25.09 27.00 -0.03
C TRP A 401 -26.60 27.17 0.12
N HIS A 402 -27.08 28.38 -0.14
CA HIS A 402 -28.48 28.56 -0.47
C HIS A 402 -28.65 28.28 -1.98
N PRO A 403 -29.63 27.45 -2.40
CA PRO A 403 -30.00 27.43 -3.81
C PRO A 403 -30.46 28.85 -4.20
N PRO A 404 -30.10 29.35 -5.40
CA PRO A 404 -30.61 30.64 -5.85
C PRO A 404 -32.15 30.60 -5.90
N PRO A 405 -32.84 31.68 -5.53
CA PRO A 405 -34.30 31.75 -5.64
C PRO A 405 -34.75 31.41 -7.07
N ALA A 406 -35.92 30.78 -7.20
CA ALA A 406 -36.37 30.21 -8.48
C ALA A 406 -36.44 31.24 -9.62
N SER A 407 -36.61 32.53 -9.31
CA SER A 407 -36.51 33.65 -10.24
C SER A 407 -35.11 33.84 -10.84
N GLU A 408 -34.04 33.74 -10.04
CA GLU A 408 -32.66 33.78 -10.53
C GLU A 408 -32.30 32.50 -11.30
N ALA A 409 -32.74 31.33 -10.83
CA ALA A 409 -32.55 30.08 -11.55
C ALA A 409 -33.18 30.11 -12.96
N ALA A 410 -34.40 30.65 -13.07
CA ALA A 410 -35.07 30.88 -14.34
C ALA A 410 -34.35 31.94 -15.20
N ALA A 411 -33.86 33.04 -14.61
CA ALA A 411 -33.13 34.07 -15.33
C ALA A 411 -31.79 33.56 -15.89
N VAL A 412 -31.03 32.77 -15.14
CA VAL A 412 -29.77 32.17 -15.60
C VAL A 412 -30.00 31.12 -16.70
N ALA A 413 -31.09 30.35 -16.61
CA ALA A 413 -31.49 29.42 -17.67
C ALA A 413 -31.92 30.15 -18.95
N ALA A 414 -32.63 31.28 -18.85
CA ALA A 414 -33.03 32.10 -19.98
C ALA A 414 -31.85 32.90 -20.60
N ALA A 415 -30.82 33.21 -19.83
CA ALA A 415 -29.68 34.03 -20.26
C ALA A 415 -28.57 33.25 -21.00
N GLY A 416 -28.71 31.93 -21.18
CA GLY A 416 -27.73 31.12 -21.93
C GLY A 416 -26.35 31.07 -21.26
N GLY A 417 -26.30 30.97 -19.92
CA GLY A 417 -25.06 30.93 -19.15
C GLY A 417 -24.11 29.79 -19.58
N PRO A 418 -22.78 29.94 -19.35
CA PRO A 418 -21.77 29.03 -19.88
C PRO A 418 -21.98 27.59 -19.39
N ALA A 419 -21.80 26.63 -20.29
CA ALA A 419 -22.05 25.22 -20.04
C ALA A 419 -21.30 24.70 -18.80
N VAL A 420 -22.05 24.10 -17.87
CA VAL A 420 -21.50 23.30 -16.78
C VAL A 420 -20.73 22.13 -17.41
N PRO A 421 -19.45 21.90 -17.09
CA PRO A 421 -18.69 20.81 -17.68
C PRO A 421 -19.29 19.46 -17.29
N GLU A 422 -19.53 18.59 -18.28
CA GLU A 422 -20.04 17.24 -18.06
C GLU A 422 -19.15 16.45 -17.09
N GLY A 423 -19.79 15.74 -16.15
CA GLY A 423 -19.11 14.96 -15.11
C GLY A 423 -19.60 15.24 -13.68
N ALA A 424 -20.45 16.26 -13.46
CA ALA A 424 -21.04 16.57 -12.16
C ALA A 424 -22.28 15.69 -11.81
N THR A 425 -22.22 14.38 -12.04
CA THR A 425 -23.28 13.45 -11.61
C THR A 425 -23.26 13.26 -10.10
N ALA A 426 -24.17 13.93 -9.39
CA ALA A 426 -24.41 13.69 -7.98
C ALA A 426 -24.93 12.25 -7.77
N VAL A 427 -24.20 11.44 -6.99
CA VAL A 427 -24.61 10.06 -6.68
C VAL A 427 -25.76 10.08 -5.68
N THR A 428 -26.99 10.09 -6.19
CA THR A 428 -28.22 9.90 -5.41
C THR A 428 -28.30 8.46 -4.92
N VAL A 429 -27.84 8.24 -3.68
CA VAL A 429 -28.02 6.96 -2.98
C VAL A 429 -29.50 6.74 -2.68
N LYS A 430 -30.19 6.04 -3.59
CA LYS A 430 -31.57 5.59 -3.37
C LYS A 430 -31.57 4.54 -2.24
N PRO A 431 -32.42 4.66 -1.21
CA PRO A 431 -32.54 3.63 -0.18
C PRO A 431 -33.06 2.31 -0.79
N PRO A 432 -32.68 1.15 -0.23
CA PRO A 432 -33.16 -0.14 -0.73
C PRO A 432 -34.68 -0.27 -0.52
N PRO A 433 -35.41 -0.91 -1.44
CA PRO A 433 -36.81 -1.25 -1.21
C PRO A 433 -36.95 -2.30 -0.09
N PRO A 434 -38.09 -2.36 0.61
CA PRO A 434 -38.36 -3.44 1.56
C PRO A 434 -38.40 -4.79 0.86
N ALA A 435 -37.99 -5.85 1.55
CA ALA A 435 -37.95 -7.20 1.00
C ALA A 435 -39.37 -7.75 0.76
N ALA A 436 -39.71 -7.98 -0.51
CA ALA A 436 -40.84 -8.81 -0.90
C ALA A 436 -40.41 -10.29 -0.96
N SER A 437 -41.32 -11.18 -0.57
CA SER A 437 -41.13 -12.64 -0.61
C SER A 437 -41.07 -13.16 -2.05
N THR A 438 -40.03 -13.94 -2.37
CA THR A 438 -39.91 -14.63 -3.65
C THR A 438 -40.51 -16.03 -3.55
N ASP A 439 -41.79 -16.16 -3.87
CA ASP A 439 -42.32 -17.44 -4.34
C ASP A 439 -41.89 -17.64 -5.80
N ALA A 440 -41.47 -18.87 -6.13
CA ALA A 440 -40.96 -19.21 -7.45
C ALA A 440 -42.03 -19.98 -8.25
N ALA A 441 -42.43 -19.45 -9.39
CA ALA A 441 -43.24 -20.13 -10.39
C ALA A 441 -42.63 -19.95 -11.78
N SER A 442 -42.55 -21.03 -12.54
CA SER A 442 -41.97 -21.10 -13.87
C SER A 442 -43.01 -20.91 -14.97
N THR A 443 -42.60 -20.29 -16.09
CA THR A 443 -43.16 -20.58 -17.41
C THR A 443 -42.05 -20.55 -18.46
N ASP A 444 -42.30 -21.24 -19.57
CA ASP A 444 -41.36 -21.50 -20.67
C ASP A 444 -41.68 -20.58 -21.87
N ASP A 445 -41.26 -20.97 -23.08
CA ASP A 445 -41.49 -20.35 -24.39
C ASP A 445 -40.55 -19.14 -24.71
N GLY A 446 -40.08 -18.94 -25.95
CA GLY A 446 -40.17 -19.79 -27.15
C GLY A 446 -40.08 -18.97 -28.44
N GLU A 447 -39.07 -19.22 -29.29
CA GLU A 447 -38.93 -18.70 -30.68
C GLU A 447 -38.84 -17.15 -30.86
N SER A 448 -38.39 -16.56 -31.99
CA SER A 448 -37.46 -17.00 -33.06
C SER A 448 -36.80 -15.77 -33.76
N SER A 449 -35.79 -16.04 -34.60
CA SER A 449 -35.33 -15.34 -35.84
C SER A 449 -35.60 -13.82 -36.08
N GLY A 450 -34.58 -13.05 -36.51
CA GLY A 450 -34.78 -11.66 -36.99
C GLY A 450 -33.56 -10.91 -37.56
N ALA A 451 -33.42 -10.92 -38.89
CA ALA A 451 -32.45 -10.24 -39.77
C ALA A 451 -31.75 -8.91 -39.36
N THR A 452 -30.49 -8.77 -39.79
CA THR A 452 -29.76 -7.49 -40.01
C THR A 452 -30.19 -6.81 -41.33
N PRO A 453 -30.05 -5.47 -41.44
CA PRO A 453 -29.74 -4.87 -42.74
C PRO A 453 -28.53 -3.90 -42.72
N LEU A 454 -27.83 -3.82 -43.86
CA LEU A 454 -26.73 -2.89 -44.17
C LEU A 454 -27.15 -1.93 -45.28
N VAL A 455 -26.93 -0.61 -45.11
CA VAL A 455 -26.85 0.43 -46.18
C VAL A 455 -25.85 1.48 -45.65
N GLN A 456 -24.67 1.72 -46.26
CA GLN A 456 -24.36 2.56 -47.44
C GLN A 456 -24.81 4.05 -47.30
N GLY A 457 -24.04 5.05 -47.78
CA GLY A 457 -22.73 5.04 -48.44
C GLY A 457 -22.27 6.45 -48.87
N GLN A 458 -21.30 6.54 -49.80
CA GLN A 458 -20.66 7.78 -50.34
C GLN A 458 -19.71 8.51 -49.34
N GLY A 459 -18.62 9.19 -49.73
CA GLY A 459 -18.01 9.50 -51.05
C GLY A 459 -17.55 10.98 -51.06
N GLN A 460 -16.44 11.45 -51.68
CA GLN A 460 -15.37 10.89 -52.55
C GLN A 460 -14.00 11.53 -52.13
N GLY A 461 -12.82 11.05 -52.57
CA GLY A 461 -11.99 11.64 -53.65
C GLY A 461 -11.16 12.89 -53.23
N HIS A 462 -9.94 13.24 -53.65
CA HIS A 462 -8.86 12.74 -54.56
C HIS A 462 -7.60 13.64 -54.31
N ALA A 463 -6.38 13.47 -54.84
CA ALA A 463 -5.53 12.33 -55.26
C ALA A 463 -4.15 12.89 -55.75
N THR A 464 -3.04 12.10 -55.74
CA THR A 464 -1.70 12.39 -56.39
C THR A 464 -0.93 13.63 -55.87
N ASN A 465 0.39 13.89 -56.04
CA ASN A 465 1.65 13.17 -56.42
C ASN A 465 2.87 14.04 -55.93
N GLY A 466 4.17 13.68 -55.99
CA GLY A 466 4.86 12.41 -56.32
C GLY A 466 6.32 12.61 -56.86
N ALA A 467 7.25 11.71 -56.48
CA ALA A 467 8.61 11.46 -57.03
C ALA A 467 9.83 12.39 -56.72
N GLY A 468 11.04 11.76 -56.64
CA GLY A 468 12.40 12.37 -56.74
C GLY A 468 13.06 12.88 -55.43
N GLY A 469 14.39 12.79 -55.20
CA GLY A 469 15.47 12.09 -55.92
C GLY A 469 16.91 12.42 -55.41
N ASN A 470 17.84 11.45 -55.52
CA ASN A 470 19.33 11.41 -55.38
C ASN A 470 20.21 12.63 -54.95
N GLY A 471 21.33 12.31 -54.24
CA GLY A 471 22.57 13.12 -54.11
C GLY A 471 23.14 13.12 -52.67
N VAL A 472 24.33 12.66 -52.25
CA VAL A 472 25.72 12.41 -52.77
C VAL A 472 26.75 13.44 -52.25
N GLY A 473 27.80 12.95 -51.56
CA GLY A 473 29.08 13.65 -51.26
C GLY A 473 29.14 14.46 -49.95
N THR A 474 30.32 14.76 -49.37
CA THR A 474 31.72 14.31 -49.61
C THR A 474 32.65 14.77 -48.45
N GLY A 475 33.80 14.11 -48.26
CA GLY A 475 34.87 14.49 -47.31
C GLY A 475 34.77 13.80 -45.94
N GLY A 476 35.86 13.38 -45.26
CA GLY A 476 37.29 13.68 -45.43
C GLY A 476 37.77 14.68 -44.35
N THR A 477 38.90 14.52 -43.66
CA THR A 477 40.07 13.62 -43.85
C THR A 477 40.90 13.56 -42.55
N ASP A 478 41.62 12.45 -42.31
CA ASP A 478 43.00 12.37 -41.77
C ASP A 478 43.30 12.91 -40.33
N GLU A 479 44.31 12.47 -39.56
CA GLU A 479 45.30 11.39 -39.67
C GLU A 479 45.85 11.03 -38.26
N GLU A 480 46.52 9.87 -38.13
CA GLU A 480 47.67 9.48 -37.24
C GLU A 480 47.80 9.98 -35.76
N HIS A 481 48.53 9.33 -34.83
CA HIS A 481 49.53 8.25 -34.86
C HIS A 481 49.54 7.50 -33.50
N GLY A 482 50.16 6.31 -33.40
CA GLY A 482 50.45 5.60 -32.12
C GLY A 482 51.91 5.82 -31.65
N PRO A 483 52.56 4.86 -30.95
CA PRO A 483 52.06 3.65 -30.26
C PRO A 483 52.74 3.41 -28.87
N GLY A 484 52.57 2.21 -28.27
CA GLY A 484 53.39 1.69 -27.14
C GLY A 484 52.60 1.49 -25.82
N ALA A 485 52.40 0.31 -25.19
CA ALA A 485 52.94 -1.07 -25.22
C ALA A 485 53.89 -1.44 -24.06
N VAL A 486 53.94 -2.76 -23.79
CA VAL A 486 54.80 -3.50 -22.83
C VAL A 486 54.33 -3.62 -21.37
N ALA A 487 54.38 -4.87 -20.88
CA ALA A 487 53.84 -5.38 -19.62
C ALA A 487 54.71 -5.11 -18.37
N ARG A 488 54.07 -5.28 -17.21
CA ARG A 488 54.58 -6.17 -16.16
C ARG A 488 53.45 -6.77 -15.32
#